data_AF-A0A822CXF6-F1
#
_entry.id   AF-A0A822CXF6-F1
#
_cell.length_a   1.000
_cell.length_b   1.000
_cell.length_c   1.000
_cell.angle_alpha   90.00
_cell.angle_beta   90.00
_cell.angle_gamma   90.00
#
_symmetry.space_group_name_H-M   'P 1'
#
loop_
_entity.id
_entity.type
_entity.pdbx_description
1 polymer ?
#
loop_
_entity_poly.entity_id
_entity_poly.type
_entity_poly.pdbx_seq_one_letter_code
_entity_poly.pdbx_strand_id
1 'polypeptide(L)'
;TIEFYKQFHSIPKRITLSKRLAQCLHPALPSGVHLKALEVYETIFQIIDKRHLQRDIILYSYGLFSLLSDAALPVKPILLTLYETYFLPLGEALNPILTGFLVGLFSALEEGADYYNRVIILLDNLANRIDEFYFYTCIWSAINFVSTVRYSAITFILNHFDKRKNMKVQIYLIGLSRDTMVSAVCICLHDSRDSLAQRSILDFLLICLPIHRKLLTKANMIKIINGTFHILLQRDMALNRRIYTWYFDTNQLNNDITSEQHLINDLVDSSSYFVTHTREILIESLKSSLQAISMKPLLTIVKSDNNDKQPMTNIIDSLPSSTWTLTKLIRVLIILSK
;
A
#
# COMPACT_ATOMS: atom_id res chain seq x y z
N THR A 1 20.63 24.84 28.23
CA THR A 1 21.24 25.83 27.30
C THR A 1 20.36 26.20 26.10
N ILE A 2 19.20 25.56 25.86
CA ILE A 2 18.15 26.05 24.93
C ILE A 2 17.00 26.72 25.70
N GLU A 3 16.72 26.26 26.94
CA GLU A 3 15.67 26.81 27.82
C GLU A 3 15.79 28.31 28.12
N PHE A 4 17.01 28.85 28.12
CA PHE A 4 17.28 30.28 28.33
C PHE A 4 16.92 31.16 27.11
N TYR A 5 16.66 30.56 25.94
CA TYR A 5 16.38 31.28 24.68
C TYR A 5 14.90 31.28 24.29
N LYS A 6 13.98 30.95 25.21
CA LYS A 6 12.52 31.00 24.98
C LYS A 6 11.99 32.35 24.46
N GLN A 7 12.78 33.42 24.60
CA GLN A 7 12.46 34.76 24.10
C GLN A 7 12.63 34.89 22.58
N PHE A 8 13.39 33.99 21.95
CA PHE A 8 13.64 34.02 20.51
C PHE A 8 12.82 32.93 19.81
N HIS A 9 11.91 33.34 18.94
CA HIS A 9 11.06 32.44 18.12
C HIS A 9 11.84 31.73 17.00
N SER A 10 13.16 31.59 17.13
CA SER A 10 14.03 31.06 16.08
C SER A 10 15.17 30.22 16.68
N ILE A 11 15.38 29.03 16.12
CA ILE A 11 16.48 28.14 16.51
C ILE A 11 17.71 28.41 15.62
N PRO A 12 18.87 28.79 16.20
CA PRO A 12 20.10 28.95 15.43
C PRO A 12 20.59 27.60 14.89
N LYS A 13 21.21 27.61 13.71
CA LYS A 13 21.78 26.40 13.05
C LYS A 13 20.79 25.22 12.95
N ARG A 14 19.50 25.49 12.71
CA ARG A 14 18.40 24.50 12.70
C ARG A 14 18.68 23.24 11.88
N ILE A 15 19.34 23.36 10.73
CA ILE A 15 19.70 22.22 9.86
C ILE A 15 20.71 21.30 10.54
N THR A 16 21.76 21.86 11.15
CA THR A 16 22.78 21.06 11.85
C THR A 16 22.17 20.39 13.07
N LEU A 17 21.35 21.13 13.83
CA LEU A 17 20.67 20.60 15.01
C LEU A 17 19.72 19.45 14.64
N SER A 18 18.87 19.63 13.63
CA SER A 18 17.90 18.61 13.24
C SER A 18 18.57 17.33 12.73
N LYS A 19 19.68 17.45 11.99
CA LYS A 19 20.49 16.29 11.57
C LYS A 19 21.08 15.53 12.77
N ARG A 20 21.60 16.24 13.77
CA ARG A 20 22.14 15.60 14.99
C ARG A 20 21.05 14.93 15.80
N LEU A 21 19.89 15.57 15.94
CA LEU A 21 18.75 14.97 16.62
C LEU A 21 18.27 13.71 15.89
N ALA A 22 18.16 13.73 14.57
CA ALA A 22 17.80 12.55 13.79
C ALA A 22 18.80 11.40 13.99
N GLN A 23 20.11 11.69 14.09
CA GLN A 23 21.13 10.66 14.42
C GLN A 23 20.91 10.06 15.81
N CYS A 24 20.49 10.87 16.79
CA CYS A 24 20.16 10.38 18.13
C CYS A 24 18.94 9.45 18.14
N LEU A 25 18.11 9.44 17.09
CA LEU A 25 16.95 8.55 16.94
C LEU A 25 17.27 7.28 16.14
N HIS A 26 18.54 6.97 15.89
CA HIS A 26 18.91 5.73 15.21
C HIS A 26 18.50 4.50 16.05
N PRO A 27 17.87 3.46 15.45
CA PRO A 27 17.36 2.29 16.19
C PRO A 27 18.41 1.54 17.01
N ALA A 28 19.66 1.53 16.56
CA ALA A 28 20.77 0.89 17.28
C ALA A 28 21.21 1.61 18.57
N LEU A 29 20.69 2.80 18.86
CA LEU A 29 21.03 3.55 20.08
C LEU A 29 20.11 3.17 21.25
N PRO A 30 20.58 3.28 22.50
CA PRO A 30 19.76 2.97 23.68
C PRO A 30 18.54 3.87 23.82
N SER A 31 17.47 3.33 24.42
CA SER A 31 16.21 4.07 24.67
C SER A 31 16.42 5.38 25.45
N GLY A 32 17.38 5.43 26.38
CA GLY A 32 17.72 6.67 27.10
C GLY A 32 18.20 7.80 26.19
N VAL A 33 18.89 7.48 25.08
CA VAL A 33 19.30 8.46 24.07
C VAL A 33 18.08 8.94 23.29
N HIS A 34 17.18 8.03 22.92
CA HIS A 34 15.92 8.38 22.26
C HIS A 34 15.08 9.32 23.12
N LEU A 35 14.85 8.96 24.39
CA LEU A 35 14.07 9.78 25.34
C LEU A 35 14.64 11.19 25.46
N LYS A 36 15.96 11.31 25.65
CA LYS A 36 16.59 12.62 25.77
C LYS A 36 16.49 13.43 24.48
N ALA A 37 16.59 12.78 23.32
CA ALA A 37 16.39 13.45 22.04
C ALA A 37 14.95 13.94 21.86
N LEU A 38 13.95 13.14 22.26
CA LEU A 38 12.53 13.51 22.20
C LEU A 38 12.21 14.71 23.12
N GLU A 39 12.80 14.79 24.32
CA GLU A 39 12.71 15.99 25.18
C GLU A 39 13.26 17.25 24.50
N VAL A 40 14.35 17.11 23.74
CA VAL A 40 14.92 18.23 22.99
C VAL A 40 14.02 18.62 21.81
N TYR A 41 13.42 17.66 21.11
CA TYR A 41 12.39 17.95 20.10
C TYR A 41 11.21 18.71 20.70
N GLU A 42 10.69 18.26 21.84
CA GLU A 42 9.61 18.94 22.54
C GLU A 42 10.00 20.38 22.91
N THR A 43 11.18 20.56 23.49
CA THR A 43 11.68 21.89 23.84
C THR A 43 11.78 22.80 22.61
N ILE A 44 12.25 22.28 21.48
CA ILE A 44 12.30 23.03 20.22
C ILE A 44 10.90 23.44 19.78
N PHE A 45 9.94 22.51 19.79
CA PHE A 45 8.57 22.78 19.36
C PHE A 45 7.78 23.70 20.31
N GLN A 46 8.19 23.81 21.58
CA GLN A 46 7.67 24.82 22.50
C GLN A 46 8.24 26.23 22.23
N ILE A 47 9.45 26.31 21.68
CA ILE A 47 10.12 27.59 21.36
C ILE A 47 9.67 28.12 20.01
N ILE A 48 9.58 27.26 19.00
CA ILE A 48 9.12 27.65 17.68
C ILE A 48 7.59 27.59 17.65
N ASP A 49 6.94 28.66 17.22
CA ASP A 49 5.49 28.64 17.08
C ASP A 49 5.06 27.67 15.95
N LYS A 50 3.75 27.43 15.87
CA LYS A 50 3.15 26.56 14.83
C LYS A 50 3.58 26.94 13.41
N ARG A 51 3.69 28.24 13.11
CA ARG A 51 4.02 28.74 11.76
C ARG A 51 5.46 28.42 11.39
N HIS A 52 6.39 28.59 12.33
CA HIS A 52 7.79 28.24 12.13
C HIS A 52 7.97 26.72 12.03
N LEU A 53 7.25 25.95 12.83
CA LEU A 53 7.26 24.49 12.71
C LEU A 53 6.78 24.04 11.33
N GLN A 54 5.69 24.60 10.80
CA GLN A 54 5.21 24.28 9.45
C GLN A 54 6.28 24.55 8.37
N ARG A 55 6.98 25.69 8.44
CA ARG A 55 8.02 26.04 7.48
C ARG A 55 9.20 25.06 7.51
N ASP A 56 9.60 24.64 8.70
CA ASP A 56 10.79 23.81 8.92
C ASP A 56 10.43 22.32 9.17
N ILE A 57 9.18 21.91 8.91
CA ILE A 57 8.65 20.58 9.31
C ILE A 57 9.47 19.42 8.74
N ILE A 58 9.90 19.54 7.49
CA ILE A 58 10.71 18.53 6.80
C ILE A 58 12.02 18.26 7.56
N LEU A 59 12.62 19.30 8.16
CA LEU A 59 13.89 19.17 8.88
C LEU A 59 13.76 18.30 10.12
N TYR A 60 12.64 18.39 10.83
CA TYR A 60 12.42 17.70 12.09
C TYR A 60 11.80 16.31 11.92
N SER A 61 11.16 16.04 10.78
CA SER A 61 10.36 14.85 10.54
C SER A 61 11.16 13.56 10.33
N TYR A 62 12.30 13.65 9.63
CA TYR A 62 13.02 12.48 9.11
C TYR A 62 13.36 11.43 10.19
N GLY A 63 13.97 11.84 11.30
CA GLY A 63 14.34 10.91 12.37
C GLY A 63 13.16 10.45 13.22
N LEU A 64 12.11 11.27 13.33
CA LEU A 64 10.95 10.95 14.17
C LEU A 64 10.15 9.80 13.57
N PHE A 65 9.87 9.81 12.26
CA PHE A 65 8.99 8.81 11.65
C PHE A 65 9.60 7.40 11.61
N SER A 66 10.91 7.30 11.41
CA SER A 66 11.62 6.02 11.41
C SER A 66 11.72 5.38 12.80
N LEU A 67 11.55 6.16 13.88
CA LEU A 67 11.77 5.68 15.23
C LEU A 67 10.60 4.81 15.74
N LEU A 68 9.37 5.10 15.34
CA LEU A 68 8.18 4.55 16.02
C LEU A 68 8.10 3.01 15.96
N SER A 69 8.44 2.39 14.82
CA SER A 69 8.43 0.93 14.68
C SER A 69 9.45 0.26 15.61
N ASP A 70 10.67 0.79 15.62
CA ASP A 70 11.83 0.15 16.25
C ASP A 70 12.09 0.62 17.68
N ALA A 71 11.36 1.64 18.14
CA ALA A 71 11.48 2.21 19.47
C ALA A 71 11.12 1.20 20.57
N ALA A 72 11.88 1.27 21.67
CA ALA A 72 11.51 0.56 22.90
C ALA A 72 10.11 0.98 23.37
N LEU A 73 9.35 0.05 23.96
CA LEU A 73 7.99 0.29 24.47
C LEU A 73 7.81 1.59 25.28
N PRO A 74 8.70 1.99 26.22
CA PRO A 74 8.51 3.24 26.97
C PRO A 74 8.70 4.51 26.11
N VAL A 75 9.37 4.42 24.96
CA VAL A 75 9.60 5.57 24.05
C VAL A 75 8.37 5.83 23.18
N LYS A 76 7.64 4.79 22.76
CA LYS A 76 6.51 4.90 21.84
C LYS A 76 5.42 5.87 22.34
N PRO A 77 4.95 5.81 23.61
CA PRO A 77 3.94 6.74 24.11
C PRO A 77 4.38 8.21 24.07
N ILE A 78 5.66 8.50 24.32
CA ILE A 78 6.22 9.86 24.31
C ILE A 78 6.29 10.39 22.87
N LEU A 79 6.73 9.55 21.94
CA LEU A 79 6.75 9.89 20.52
C LEU A 79 5.34 10.13 19.96
N LEU A 80 4.36 9.30 20.33
CA LEU A 80 2.96 9.52 19.95
C LEU A 80 2.40 10.84 20.50
N THR A 81 2.74 11.20 21.75
CA THR A 81 2.35 12.49 22.33
C THR A 81 2.93 13.66 21.53
N LEU A 82 4.19 13.57 21.07
CA LEU A 82 4.80 14.57 20.20
C LEU A 82 4.03 14.74 18.88
N TYR A 83 3.62 13.63 18.26
CA TYR A 83 2.81 13.69 17.04
C TYR A 83 1.45 14.33 17.27
N GLU A 84 0.73 13.91 18.31
CA GLU A 84 -0.60 14.43 18.65
C GLU A 84 -0.55 15.92 19.01
N THR A 85 0.50 16.35 19.72
CA THR A 85 0.63 17.73 20.23
C THR A 85 1.12 18.70 19.17
N TYR A 86 2.09 18.30 18.34
CA TYR A 86 2.79 19.23 17.45
C TYR A 86 2.56 18.98 15.96
N PHE A 87 2.33 17.73 15.53
CA PHE A 87 2.14 17.40 14.11
C PHE A 87 0.67 17.44 13.73
N LEU A 88 -0.20 16.75 14.48
CA LEU A 88 -1.62 16.64 14.18
C LEU A 88 -2.31 18.02 14.01
N PRO A 89 -2.02 19.06 14.83
CA PRO A 89 -2.63 20.37 14.66
C PRO A 89 -2.23 21.08 13.36
N LEU A 90 -1.16 20.66 12.67
CA LEU A 90 -0.69 21.29 11.44
C LEU A 90 -1.65 21.07 10.26
N GLY A 91 -2.48 20.01 10.29
CA GLY A 91 -3.45 19.69 9.25
C GLY A 91 -2.79 19.55 7.87
N GLU A 92 -3.35 20.22 6.85
CA GLU A 92 -2.82 20.20 5.47
C GLU A 92 -1.36 20.65 5.33
N ALA A 93 -0.80 21.39 6.29
CA ALA A 93 0.62 21.73 6.26
C ALA A 93 1.54 20.48 6.43
N LEU A 94 0.99 19.32 6.78
CA LEU A 94 1.68 18.04 6.76
C LEU A 94 1.85 17.46 5.35
N ASN A 95 1.17 17.97 4.32
CA ASN A 95 1.19 17.38 2.98
C ASN A 95 2.62 17.05 2.45
N PRO A 96 3.64 17.92 2.59
CA PRO A 96 5.00 17.63 2.12
C PRO A 96 5.67 16.41 2.78
N ILE A 97 5.22 16.01 3.96
CA ILE A 97 5.80 14.94 4.77
C ILE A 97 4.83 13.77 4.99
N LEU A 98 3.58 13.89 4.52
CA LEU A 98 2.48 13.01 4.91
C LEU A 98 2.76 11.55 4.57
N THR A 99 3.26 11.25 3.37
CA THR A 99 3.60 9.88 2.98
C THR A 99 4.63 9.26 3.92
N GLY A 100 5.68 10.00 4.30
CA GLY A 100 6.69 9.52 5.24
C GLY A 100 6.13 9.32 6.65
N PHE A 101 5.22 10.20 7.06
CA PHE A 101 4.56 10.08 8.35
C PHE A 101 3.68 8.83 8.41
N LEU A 102 2.86 8.61 7.38
CA LEU A 102 2.01 7.43 7.25
C LEU A 102 2.84 6.14 7.20
N VAL A 103 3.97 6.12 6.49
CA VAL A 103 4.89 4.98 6.50
C VAL A 103 5.33 4.66 7.93
N GLY A 104 5.74 5.66 8.72
CA GLY A 104 6.15 5.47 10.11
C GLY A 104 5.02 4.92 11.00
N LEU A 105 3.81 5.46 10.85
CA LEU A 105 2.63 5.00 11.61
C LEU A 105 2.22 3.57 11.24
N PHE A 106 2.08 3.27 9.94
CA PHE A 106 1.69 1.93 9.48
C PHE A 106 2.75 0.87 9.78
N SER A 107 4.03 1.24 9.80
CA SER A 107 5.13 0.31 10.17
C SER A 107 5.09 -0.08 11.65
N ALA A 108 4.46 0.74 12.50
CA ALA A 108 4.35 0.48 13.93
C ALA A 108 3.05 -0.23 14.32
N LEU A 109 2.10 -0.44 13.40
CA LEU A 109 0.84 -1.09 13.73
C LEU A 109 1.03 -2.60 13.95
N GLU A 110 1.06 -2.99 15.21
CA GLU A 110 1.13 -4.39 15.66
C GLU A 110 -0.18 -4.77 16.36
N GLU A 111 -0.93 -5.72 15.80
CA GLU A 111 -2.18 -6.19 16.38
C GLU A 111 -1.94 -6.73 17.81
N GLY A 112 -2.76 -6.27 18.76
CA GLY A 112 -2.66 -6.64 20.17
C GLY A 112 -1.68 -5.78 20.99
N ALA A 113 -0.96 -4.84 20.38
CA ALA A 113 -0.12 -3.90 21.13
C ALA A 113 -0.96 -2.84 21.85
N ASP A 114 -0.54 -2.45 23.07
CA ASP A 114 -1.25 -1.45 23.89
C ASP A 114 -1.41 -0.09 23.20
N TYR A 115 -0.46 0.26 22.33
CA TYR A 115 -0.45 1.51 21.57
C TYR A 115 -1.18 1.43 20.22
N TYR A 116 -1.66 0.24 19.80
CA TYR A 116 -2.31 0.02 18.51
C TYR A 116 -3.50 0.97 18.30
N ASN A 117 -4.43 0.99 19.24
CA ASN A 117 -5.63 1.83 19.14
C ASN A 117 -5.28 3.33 19.09
N ARG A 118 -4.23 3.74 19.81
CA ARG A 118 -3.77 5.13 19.80
C ARG A 118 -3.24 5.54 18.43
N VAL A 119 -2.52 4.66 17.74
CA VAL A 119 -2.05 4.90 16.37
C VAL A 119 -3.22 4.95 15.38
N ILE A 120 -4.21 4.07 15.50
CA ILE A 120 -5.43 4.11 14.66
C ILE A 120 -6.18 5.43 14.85
N ILE A 121 -6.42 5.85 16.09
CA ILE A 121 -7.07 7.14 16.39
C ILE A 121 -6.27 8.31 15.80
N LEU A 122 -4.94 8.26 15.85
CA LEU A 122 -4.09 9.29 15.23
C LEU A 122 -4.25 9.30 13.70
N LEU A 123 -4.30 8.14 13.04
CA LEU A 123 -4.56 8.02 11.60
C LEU A 123 -5.93 8.59 11.21
N ASP A 124 -6.98 8.27 11.98
CA ASP A 124 -8.34 8.78 11.74
C ASP A 124 -8.39 10.31 11.91
N ASN A 125 -7.73 10.82 12.94
CA ASN A 125 -7.64 12.26 13.16
C ASN A 125 -6.84 12.98 12.06
N LEU A 126 -5.85 12.32 11.45
CA LEU A 126 -5.16 12.85 10.27
C LEU A 126 -6.08 12.87 9.05
N ALA A 127 -6.84 11.79 8.81
CA ALA A 127 -7.81 11.71 7.73
C ALA A 127 -8.86 12.84 7.81
N ASN A 128 -9.27 13.23 9.02
CA ASN A 128 -10.23 14.31 9.26
C ASN A 128 -9.65 15.73 9.07
N ARG A 129 -8.33 15.89 8.99
CA ARG A 129 -7.64 17.20 8.94
C ARG A 129 -6.95 17.50 7.61
N ILE A 130 -6.94 16.53 6.71
CA ILE A 130 -6.29 16.58 5.42
C ILE A 130 -7.36 16.23 4.39
N ASP A 131 -7.29 16.82 3.20
CA ASP A 131 -8.14 16.43 2.08
C ASP A 131 -8.13 14.90 1.89
N GLU A 132 -9.32 14.29 1.86
CA GLU A 132 -9.47 12.83 1.85
C GLU A 132 -8.78 12.21 0.63
N PHE A 133 -8.94 12.80 -0.56
CA PHE A 133 -8.31 12.30 -1.77
C PHE A 133 -6.78 12.34 -1.65
N TYR A 134 -6.23 13.43 -1.12
CA TYR A 134 -4.79 13.54 -0.90
C TYR A 134 -4.29 12.51 0.14
N PHE A 135 -5.01 12.37 1.26
CA PHE A 135 -4.69 11.41 2.32
C PHE A 135 -4.59 9.97 1.78
N TYR A 136 -5.61 9.50 1.06
CA TYR A 136 -5.57 8.16 0.46
C TYR A 136 -4.53 8.02 -0.65
N THR A 137 -4.23 9.10 -1.40
CA THR A 137 -3.11 9.10 -2.36
C THR A 137 -1.78 8.83 -1.67
N CYS A 138 -1.56 9.43 -0.50
CA CYS A 138 -0.36 9.20 0.31
C CYS A 138 -0.32 7.77 0.88
N ILE A 139 -1.45 7.19 1.27
CA ILE A 139 -1.51 5.76 1.66
C ILE A 139 -1.12 4.86 0.48
N TRP A 140 -1.70 5.05 -0.70
CA TRP A 140 -1.33 4.28 -1.90
C TRP A 140 0.14 4.47 -2.27
N SER A 141 0.69 5.66 -2.06
CA SER A 141 2.11 5.93 -2.26
C SER A 141 2.97 5.16 -1.24
N ALA A 142 2.58 5.13 0.04
CA ALA A 142 3.26 4.35 1.07
C ALA A 142 3.31 2.85 0.73
N ILE A 143 2.18 2.28 0.26
CA ILE A 143 2.07 0.87 -0.18
C ILE A 143 3.03 0.58 -1.35
N ASN A 144 3.19 1.52 -2.29
CA ASN A 144 4.15 1.38 -3.39
C ASN A 144 5.60 1.36 -2.88
N PHE A 145 5.96 2.27 -1.96
CA PHE A 145 7.35 2.48 -1.56
C PHE A 145 7.88 1.45 -0.57
N VAL A 146 7.07 0.99 0.37
CA VAL A 146 7.52 0.17 1.50
C VAL A 146 6.68 -1.10 1.60
N SER A 147 7.32 -2.28 1.65
CA SER A 147 6.59 -3.55 1.71
C SER A 147 5.98 -3.85 3.06
N THR A 148 6.66 -3.47 4.16
CA THR A 148 6.23 -3.76 5.53
C THR A 148 4.93 -3.07 5.92
N VAL A 149 4.56 -1.98 5.24
CA VAL A 149 3.32 -1.23 5.53
C VAL A 149 2.12 -1.71 4.73
N ARG A 150 2.32 -2.59 3.73
CA ARG A 150 1.27 -2.94 2.76
C ARG A 150 0.05 -3.53 3.45
N TYR A 151 0.26 -4.54 4.28
CA TYR A 151 -0.83 -5.18 5.02
C TYR A 151 -1.60 -4.18 5.88
N SER A 152 -0.92 -3.48 6.79
CA SER A 152 -1.57 -2.57 7.74
C SER A 152 -2.27 -1.40 7.04
N ALA A 153 -1.68 -0.84 5.98
CA ALA A 153 -2.28 0.23 5.19
C ALA A 153 -3.52 -0.22 4.41
N ILE A 154 -3.50 -1.40 3.79
CA ILE A 154 -4.67 -1.93 3.06
C ILE A 154 -5.80 -2.26 4.04
N THR A 155 -5.47 -2.87 5.18
CA THR A 155 -6.45 -3.15 6.24
C THR A 155 -7.10 -1.86 6.74
N PHE A 156 -6.32 -0.79 6.91
CA PHE A 156 -6.86 0.53 7.26
C PHE A 156 -7.84 1.06 6.20
N ILE A 157 -7.49 0.99 4.90
CA ILE A 157 -8.38 1.39 3.80
C ILE A 157 -9.69 0.57 3.83
N LEU A 158 -9.59 -0.74 4.01
CA LEU A 158 -10.74 -1.65 4.09
C LEU A 158 -11.66 -1.33 5.27
N ASN A 159 -11.09 -0.96 6.41
CA ASN A 159 -11.84 -0.59 7.61
C ASN A 159 -12.56 0.76 7.45
N HIS A 160 -11.99 1.68 6.68
CA HIS A 160 -12.65 2.94 6.32
C HIS A 160 -13.71 2.81 5.22
N PHE A 161 -13.79 1.66 4.54
CA PHE A 161 -14.82 1.44 3.53
C PHE A 161 -16.15 1.03 4.17
N ASP A 162 -17.16 1.88 4.07
CA ASP A 162 -18.53 1.56 4.49
C ASP A 162 -19.24 0.74 3.41
N LYS A 163 -19.43 -0.56 3.68
CA LYS A 163 -20.12 -1.51 2.78
C LYS A 163 -21.58 -1.14 2.49
N ARG A 164 -22.20 -0.28 3.30
CA ARG A 164 -23.61 0.14 3.14
C ARG A 164 -23.76 1.27 2.13
N LYS A 165 -22.67 1.98 1.81
CA LYS A 165 -22.68 3.13 0.91
C LYS A 165 -22.16 2.73 -0.48
N ASN A 166 -22.65 3.44 -1.49
CA ASN A 166 -22.17 3.26 -2.86
C ASN A 166 -20.72 3.77 -3.00
N MET A 167 -19.91 3.07 -3.78
CA MET A 167 -18.52 3.48 -4.07
C MET A 167 -18.43 4.88 -4.69
N LYS A 168 -19.44 5.36 -5.42
CA LYS A 168 -19.46 6.73 -5.95
C LYS A 168 -19.36 7.81 -4.86
N VAL A 169 -19.89 7.53 -3.66
CA VAL A 169 -19.86 8.46 -2.51
C VAL A 169 -18.50 8.39 -1.79
N GLN A 170 -17.85 7.23 -1.83
CA GLN A 170 -16.58 6.98 -1.15
C GLN A 170 -15.40 6.90 -2.12
N ILE A 171 -15.50 7.58 -3.26
CA ILE A 171 -14.51 7.48 -4.34
C ILE A 171 -13.16 8.10 -3.94
N TYR A 172 -13.13 8.92 -2.89
CA TYR A 172 -11.93 9.46 -2.28
C TYR A 172 -10.94 8.37 -1.84
N LEU A 173 -11.41 7.14 -1.53
CA LEU A 173 -10.57 5.99 -1.19
C LEU A 173 -9.62 5.58 -2.32
N ILE A 174 -9.93 5.93 -3.57
CA ILE A 174 -9.05 5.68 -4.73
C ILE A 174 -7.88 6.68 -4.76
N GLY A 175 -8.02 7.83 -4.08
CA GLY A 175 -7.11 8.96 -4.14
C GLY A 175 -7.22 9.78 -5.43
N LEU A 176 -6.36 10.78 -5.55
CA LEU A 176 -6.24 11.70 -6.69
C LEU A 176 -5.72 10.99 -7.95
N SER A 177 -4.82 10.01 -7.79
CA SER A 177 -4.15 9.31 -8.88
C SER A 177 -4.56 7.84 -8.93
N ARG A 178 -5.41 7.50 -9.90
CA ARG A 178 -5.80 6.10 -10.18
C ARG A 178 -4.58 5.24 -10.52
N ASP A 179 -3.59 5.80 -11.22
CA ASP A 179 -2.40 5.05 -11.61
C ASP A 179 -1.52 4.68 -10.41
N THR A 180 -1.45 5.56 -9.40
CA THR A 180 -0.73 5.29 -8.15
C THR A 180 -1.39 4.14 -7.39
N MET A 181 -2.72 4.15 -7.28
CA MET A 181 -3.49 3.07 -6.65
C MET A 181 -3.34 1.76 -7.44
N VAL A 182 -3.49 1.79 -8.76
CA VAL A 182 -3.34 0.59 -9.61
C VAL A 182 -1.92 0.03 -9.52
N SER A 183 -0.90 0.88 -9.48
CA SER A 183 0.49 0.46 -9.24
C SER A 183 0.63 -0.23 -7.89
N ALA A 184 0.06 0.34 -6.83
CA ALA A 184 0.10 -0.23 -5.49
C ALA A 184 -0.56 -1.61 -5.44
N VAL A 185 -1.76 -1.73 -6.03
CA VAL A 185 -2.49 -3.00 -6.18
C VAL A 185 -1.61 -4.04 -6.87
N CYS A 186 -1.06 -3.71 -8.05
CA CYS A 186 -0.21 -4.63 -8.80
C CYS A 186 1.02 -5.06 -8.01
N ILE A 187 1.70 -4.12 -7.32
CA ILE A 187 2.86 -4.43 -6.48
C ILE A 187 2.49 -5.41 -5.36
N CYS A 188 1.35 -5.23 -4.70
CA CYS A 188 0.85 -6.17 -3.68
C CYS A 188 0.54 -7.55 -4.27
N LEU A 189 -0.10 -7.62 -5.45
CA LEU A 189 -0.38 -8.90 -6.12
C LEU A 189 0.91 -9.65 -6.49
N HIS A 190 1.99 -8.93 -6.79
CA HIS A 190 3.30 -9.48 -7.14
C HIS A 190 4.19 -9.82 -5.93
N ASP A 191 3.85 -9.38 -4.71
CA ASP A 191 4.68 -9.64 -3.53
C ASP A 191 4.36 -11.01 -2.90
N SER A 192 4.97 -12.06 -3.44
CA SER A 192 4.77 -13.44 -2.96
C SER A 192 5.26 -13.70 -1.52
N ARG A 193 5.96 -12.75 -0.89
CA ARG A 193 6.46 -12.90 0.49
C ARG A 193 5.43 -12.47 1.53
N ASP A 194 4.49 -11.61 1.16
CA ASP A 194 3.48 -11.05 2.05
C ASP A 194 2.09 -11.54 1.67
N SER A 195 1.77 -12.76 2.11
CA SER A 195 0.45 -13.38 1.86
C SER A 195 -0.70 -12.59 2.50
N LEU A 196 -0.45 -11.85 3.59
CA LEU A 196 -1.47 -11.06 4.26
C LEU A 196 -1.81 -9.81 3.45
N ALA A 197 -0.80 -9.12 2.88
CA ALA A 197 -1.05 -8.04 1.93
C ALA A 197 -1.75 -8.53 0.66
N GLN A 198 -1.38 -9.71 0.12
CA GLN A 198 -2.08 -10.30 -1.03
C GLN A 198 -3.55 -10.62 -0.72
N ARG A 199 -3.85 -11.16 0.46
CA ARG A 199 -5.24 -11.40 0.89
C ARG A 199 -6.01 -10.09 0.97
N SER A 200 -5.44 -9.11 1.67
CA SER A 200 -6.09 -7.81 1.90
C SER A 200 -6.31 -7.04 0.60
N ILE A 201 -5.36 -7.08 -0.34
CA ILE A 201 -5.55 -6.40 -1.64
C ILE A 201 -6.60 -7.10 -2.51
N LEU A 202 -6.71 -8.43 -2.45
CA LEU A 202 -7.78 -9.15 -3.13
C LEU A 202 -9.14 -8.85 -2.49
N ASP A 203 -9.21 -8.71 -1.17
CA ASP A 203 -10.42 -8.28 -0.46
C ASP A 203 -10.80 -6.84 -0.85
N PHE A 204 -9.82 -5.96 -1.04
CA PHE A 204 -10.04 -4.63 -1.61
C PHE A 204 -10.58 -4.69 -3.04
N LEU A 205 -10.05 -5.55 -3.91
CA LEU A 205 -10.58 -5.72 -5.26
C LEU A 205 -12.03 -6.21 -5.25
N LEU A 206 -12.34 -7.18 -4.39
CA LEU A 206 -13.68 -7.73 -4.21
C LEU A 206 -14.69 -6.69 -3.75
N ILE A 207 -14.35 -5.92 -2.72
CA ILE A 207 -15.29 -5.03 -2.04
C ILE A 207 -15.35 -3.66 -2.75
N CYS A 208 -14.19 -3.11 -3.08
CA CYS A 208 -14.05 -1.74 -3.55
C CYS A 208 -14.06 -1.64 -5.08
N LEU A 209 -13.42 -2.59 -5.78
CA LEU A 209 -13.29 -2.57 -7.24
C LEU A 209 -13.92 -3.77 -7.97
N PRO A 210 -15.23 -4.07 -7.78
CA PRO A 210 -15.92 -5.02 -8.62
C PRO A 210 -15.83 -4.66 -10.12
N ILE A 211 -15.58 -5.67 -10.96
CA ILE A 211 -15.33 -5.49 -12.39
C ILE A 211 -16.51 -4.80 -13.11
N HIS A 212 -17.74 -5.13 -12.75
CA HIS A 212 -18.96 -4.55 -13.36
C HIS A 212 -19.12 -3.05 -13.13
N ARG A 213 -18.52 -2.48 -12.08
CA ARG A 213 -18.70 -1.05 -11.74
C ARG A 213 -17.94 -0.11 -12.69
N LYS A 214 -17.00 -0.63 -13.49
CA LYS A 214 -16.21 0.14 -14.48
C LYS A 214 -15.59 1.43 -13.91
N LEU A 215 -15.12 1.38 -12.66
CA LEU A 215 -14.46 2.51 -11.98
C LEU A 215 -13.09 2.85 -12.56
N LEU A 216 -12.47 1.87 -13.22
CA LEU A 216 -11.17 1.97 -13.86
C LEU A 216 -11.29 1.83 -15.37
N THR A 217 -10.34 2.42 -16.08
CA THR A 217 -10.19 2.21 -17.52
C THR A 217 -9.85 0.75 -17.82
N LYS A 218 -10.22 0.29 -19.02
CA LYS A 218 -9.92 -1.07 -19.49
C LYS A 218 -8.42 -1.39 -19.36
N ALA A 219 -7.56 -0.45 -19.73
CA ALA A 219 -6.10 -0.60 -19.63
C ALA A 219 -5.62 -0.83 -18.18
N ASN A 220 -6.19 -0.13 -17.19
CA ASN A 220 -5.82 -0.31 -15.80
C ASN A 220 -6.38 -1.61 -15.21
N MET A 221 -7.59 -2.03 -15.62
CA MET A 221 -8.11 -3.35 -15.26
C MET A 221 -7.25 -4.49 -15.82
N ILE A 222 -6.75 -4.36 -17.06
CA ILE A 222 -5.85 -5.34 -17.66
C ILE A 222 -4.58 -5.54 -16.83
N LYS A 223 -3.99 -4.45 -16.30
CA LYS A 223 -2.82 -4.52 -15.42
C LYS A 223 -3.11 -5.31 -14.15
N ILE A 224 -4.25 -5.04 -13.50
CA ILE A 224 -4.65 -5.75 -12.27
C ILE A 224 -4.88 -7.23 -12.54
N ILE A 225 -5.64 -7.57 -13.59
CA ILE A 225 -5.90 -8.96 -13.99
C ILE A 225 -4.59 -9.70 -14.30
N ASN A 226 -3.65 -9.06 -15.01
CA ASN A 226 -2.32 -9.64 -15.23
C ASN A 226 -1.58 -9.92 -13.91
N GLY A 227 -1.74 -9.04 -12.91
CA GLY A 227 -1.23 -9.25 -11.56
C GLY A 227 -1.79 -10.51 -10.90
N THR A 228 -3.09 -10.75 -11.02
CA THR A 228 -3.73 -11.95 -10.42
C THR A 228 -3.19 -13.26 -10.98
N PHE A 229 -2.72 -13.29 -12.22
CA PHE A 229 -2.15 -14.51 -12.80
C PHE A 229 -0.88 -14.95 -12.06
N HIS A 230 -0.13 -14.01 -11.47
CA HIS A 230 1.00 -14.35 -10.61
C HIS A 230 0.56 -15.13 -9.37
N ILE A 231 -0.60 -14.77 -8.79
CA ILE A 231 -1.19 -15.45 -7.64
C ILE A 231 -1.72 -16.83 -8.04
N LEU A 232 -2.42 -16.95 -9.18
CA LEU A 232 -2.93 -18.25 -9.67
C LEU A 232 -1.80 -19.31 -9.75
N LEU A 233 -0.59 -18.88 -10.09
CA LEU A 233 0.58 -19.75 -10.19
C LEU A 233 1.15 -20.20 -8.84
N GLN A 234 0.83 -19.52 -7.73
CA GLN A 234 1.35 -19.83 -6.40
C GLN A 234 0.65 -21.04 -5.75
N ARG A 235 -0.49 -21.49 -6.30
CA ARG A 235 -1.28 -22.63 -5.78
C ARG A 235 -1.84 -22.43 -4.36
N ASP A 236 -1.95 -21.18 -3.89
CA ASP A 236 -2.67 -20.88 -2.64
C ASP A 236 -4.18 -20.89 -2.91
N MET A 237 -4.87 -21.88 -2.36
CA MET A 237 -6.32 -22.03 -2.55
C MET A 237 -7.13 -20.87 -1.95
N ALA A 238 -6.67 -20.26 -0.86
CA ALA A 238 -7.39 -19.15 -0.23
C ALA A 238 -7.29 -17.87 -1.07
N LEU A 239 -6.15 -17.63 -1.73
CA LEU A 239 -6.00 -16.53 -2.68
C LEU A 239 -6.74 -16.80 -3.99
N ASN A 240 -6.65 -18.03 -4.52
CA ASN A 240 -7.36 -18.42 -5.74
C ASN A 240 -8.88 -18.29 -5.59
N ARG A 241 -9.45 -18.72 -4.45
CA ARG A 241 -10.88 -18.53 -4.16
C ARG A 241 -11.31 -17.06 -4.24
N ARG A 242 -10.51 -16.12 -3.73
CA ARG A 242 -10.80 -14.69 -3.81
C ARG A 242 -10.78 -14.17 -5.24
N ILE A 243 -9.81 -14.60 -6.05
CA ILE A 243 -9.74 -14.25 -7.47
C ILE A 243 -10.99 -14.76 -8.21
N TYR A 244 -11.37 -16.03 -7.99
CA TYR A 244 -12.59 -16.58 -8.59
C TYR A 244 -13.82 -15.81 -8.14
N THR A 245 -13.94 -15.54 -6.83
CA THR A 245 -15.04 -14.73 -6.29
C THR A 245 -15.12 -13.37 -6.98
N TRP A 246 -13.99 -12.76 -7.32
CA TRP A 246 -13.95 -11.46 -7.99
C TRP A 246 -14.30 -11.54 -9.48
N TYR A 247 -13.88 -12.61 -10.16
CA TYR A 247 -14.15 -12.85 -11.58
C TYR A 247 -15.60 -13.21 -11.87
N PHE A 248 -16.26 -13.90 -10.94
CA PHE A 248 -17.59 -14.45 -11.12
C PHE A 248 -18.66 -13.76 -10.25
N ASP A 249 -18.26 -12.87 -9.32
CA ASP A 249 -19.11 -12.22 -8.32
C ASP A 249 -19.91 -13.20 -7.44
N THR A 250 -19.26 -14.28 -7.02
CA THR A 250 -19.91 -15.34 -6.21
C THR A 250 -20.18 -14.94 -4.76
N ASN A 251 -19.97 -13.67 -4.38
CA ASN A 251 -20.28 -13.18 -3.03
C ASN A 251 -21.78 -13.21 -2.71
N GLN A 252 -22.64 -13.18 -3.74
CA GLN A 252 -24.08 -13.34 -3.56
C GLN A 252 -24.44 -14.76 -3.09
N LEU A 253 -23.60 -15.76 -3.40
CA LEU A 253 -23.86 -17.19 -3.12
C LEU A 253 -23.69 -17.58 -1.65
N ASN A 254 -22.87 -16.83 -0.91
CA ASN A 254 -22.48 -17.21 0.46
C ASN A 254 -23.47 -16.73 1.53
N ASN A 255 -24.43 -15.86 1.19
CA ASN A 255 -25.34 -15.26 2.17
C ASN A 255 -26.67 -16.01 2.31
N ASP A 256 -27.09 -16.82 1.33
CA ASP A 256 -28.40 -17.49 1.33
C ASP A 256 -28.28 -18.97 0.93
N ILE A 257 -27.87 -19.83 1.88
CA ILE A 257 -27.91 -21.29 1.69
C ILE A 257 -29.32 -21.80 2.03
N THR A 258 -30.27 -21.60 1.12
CA THR A 258 -31.55 -22.31 1.17
C THR A 258 -32.05 -22.66 -0.24
N SER A 259 -32.03 -23.96 -0.55
CA SER A 259 -32.61 -24.67 -1.72
C SER A 259 -31.73 -24.88 -2.98
N GLU A 260 -31.77 -26.12 -3.51
CA GLU A 260 -31.02 -26.57 -4.70
C GLU A 260 -31.36 -25.78 -5.99
N GLN A 261 -32.58 -25.27 -6.12
CA GLN A 261 -32.99 -24.43 -7.26
C GLN A 261 -32.36 -23.03 -7.21
N HIS A 262 -32.12 -22.49 -6.01
CA HIS A 262 -31.40 -21.22 -5.86
C HIS A 262 -29.94 -21.36 -6.30
N LEU A 263 -29.28 -22.45 -5.90
CA LEU A 263 -27.90 -22.76 -6.31
C LEU A 263 -27.72 -22.84 -7.84
N ILE A 264 -28.69 -23.38 -8.57
CA ILE A 264 -28.62 -23.45 -10.04
C ILE A 264 -28.74 -22.06 -10.67
N ASN A 265 -29.70 -21.24 -10.21
CA ASN A 265 -29.88 -19.86 -10.71
C ASN A 265 -28.64 -19.01 -10.43
N ASP A 266 -28.10 -19.15 -9.23
CA ASP A 266 -26.87 -18.55 -8.74
C ASP A 266 -25.63 -18.89 -9.59
N LEU A 267 -25.49 -20.15 -10.02
CA LEU A 267 -24.43 -20.59 -10.93
C LEU A 267 -24.62 -20.00 -12.34
N VAL A 268 -25.86 -19.92 -12.81
CA VAL A 268 -26.20 -19.28 -14.10
C VAL A 268 -25.89 -17.79 -14.05
N ASP A 269 -26.23 -17.11 -12.96
CA ASP A 269 -25.96 -15.69 -12.76
C ASP A 269 -24.45 -15.40 -12.67
N SER A 270 -23.70 -16.24 -11.96
CA SER A 270 -22.23 -16.15 -11.88
C SER A 270 -21.56 -16.35 -13.26
N SER A 271 -22.05 -17.31 -14.04
CA SER A 271 -21.59 -17.54 -15.42
C SER A 271 -21.92 -16.34 -16.33
N SER A 272 -23.14 -15.80 -16.20
CA SER A 272 -23.58 -14.62 -16.94
C SER A 272 -22.73 -13.39 -16.60
N TYR A 273 -22.39 -13.22 -15.32
CA TYR A 273 -21.55 -12.13 -14.84
C TYR A 273 -20.17 -12.18 -15.48
N PHE A 274 -19.53 -13.36 -15.45
CA PHE A 274 -18.22 -13.56 -16.05
C PHE A 274 -18.24 -13.25 -17.55
N VAL A 275 -19.22 -13.78 -18.29
CA VAL A 275 -19.35 -13.57 -19.73
C VAL A 275 -19.54 -12.08 -20.06
N THR A 276 -20.31 -11.37 -19.24
CA THR A 276 -20.68 -9.97 -19.48
C THR A 276 -19.59 -8.99 -19.09
N HIS A 277 -18.89 -9.21 -17.98
CA HIS A 277 -17.98 -8.21 -17.39
C HIS A 277 -16.51 -8.61 -17.40
N THR A 278 -16.20 -9.88 -17.19
CA THR A 278 -14.83 -10.34 -16.91
C THR A 278 -14.14 -10.91 -18.16
N ARG A 279 -14.87 -11.67 -18.98
CA ARG A 279 -14.33 -12.47 -20.09
C ARG A 279 -13.49 -11.66 -21.07
N GLU A 280 -14.01 -10.51 -21.51
CA GLU A 280 -13.32 -9.67 -22.51
C GLU A 280 -11.99 -9.15 -21.96
N ILE A 281 -12.00 -8.60 -20.74
CA ILE A 281 -10.80 -8.05 -20.10
C ILE A 281 -9.79 -9.16 -19.82
N LEU A 282 -10.24 -10.34 -19.38
CA LEU A 282 -9.40 -11.50 -19.15
C LEU A 282 -8.69 -11.96 -20.44
N ILE A 283 -9.42 -12.04 -21.56
CA ILE A 283 -8.84 -12.40 -22.86
C ILE A 283 -7.79 -11.36 -23.28
N GLU A 284 -8.06 -10.08 -23.11
CA GLU A 284 -7.10 -9.02 -23.44
C GLU A 284 -5.86 -9.04 -22.53
N SER A 285 -6.03 -9.34 -21.24
CA SER A 285 -4.94 -9.59 -20.31
C SER A 285 -4.07 -10.78 -20.72
N LEU A 286 -4.68 -11.89 -21.13
CA LEU A 286 -3.95 -13.04 -21.66
C LEU A 286 -3.20 -12.70 -22.95
N LYS A 287 -3.82 -11.97 -23.89
CA LYS A 287 -3.18 -11.47 -25.11
C LYS A 287 -2.00 -10.54 -24.80
N SER A 288 -2.19 -9.61 -23.86
CA SER A 288 -1.14 -8.69 -23.41
C SER A 288 0.05 -9.46 -22.78
N SER A 289 -0.25 -10.45 -21.95
CA SER A 289 0.77 -11.33 -21.36
C SER A 289 1.52 -12.15 -22.43
N LEU A 290 0.81 -12.68 -23.44
CA LEU A 290 1.40 -13.37 -24.59
C LEU A 290 2.32 -12.47 -25.42
N GLN A 291 1.88 -11.25 -25.74
CA GLN A 291 2.69 -10.28 -26.46
C GLN A 291 3.96 -9.92 -25.69
N ALA A 292 3.86 -9.77 -24.36
CA ALA A 292 5.03 -9.54 -23.51
C ALA A 292 6.00 -10.74 -23.52
N ILE A 293 5.50 -11.98 -23.61
CA ILE A 293 6.33 -13.18 -23.78
C ILE A 293 7.00 -13.19 -25.15
N SER A 294 6.29 -12.85 -26.23
CA SER A 294 6.83 -12.87 -27.60
C SER A 294 7.87 -11.78 -27.83
N MET A 295 7.68 -10.60 -27.24
CA MET A 295 8.60 -9.45 -27.39
C MET A 295 9.86 -9.57 -26.53
N LYS A 296 9.82 -10.29 -25.41
CA LYS A 296 10.98 -10.44 -24.51
C LYS A 296 12.17 -11.12 -25.21
N PRO A 297 12.03 -12.32 -25.82
CA PRO A 297 13.09 -12.97 -26.59
C PRO A 297 13.64 -12.07 -27.70
N LEU A 298 12.78 -11.38 -28.46
CA LEU A 298 13.20 -10.46 -29.52
C LEU A 298 14.03 -9.29 -28.98
N LEU A 299 13.66 -8.70 -27.84
CA LEU A 299 14.42 -7.63 -27.20
C LEU A 299 15.72 -8.11 -26.54
N THR A 300 15.78 -9.34 -26.02
CA THR A 300 17.05 -9.92 -25.54
C THR A 300 17.98 -10.21 -26.71
N ILE A 301 17.46 -10.72 -27.83
CA ILE A 301 18.23 -11.00 -29.06
C ILE A 301 18.81 -9.70 -29.64
N VAL A 302 18.01 -8.64 -29.76
CA VAL A 302 18.48 -7.32 -30.26
C VAL A 302 19.51 -6.68 -29.34
N LYS A 303 19.47 -6.95 -28.03
CA LYS A 303 20.47 -6.45 -27.06
C LYS A 303 21.74 -7.31 -27.02
N SER A 304 21.65 -8.62 -27.26
CA SER A 304 22.80 -9.52 -27.32
C SER A 304 23.59 -9.42 -28.62
N ASP A 305 22.97 -9.02 -29.73
CA ASP A 305 23.66 -8.81 -31.01
C ASP A 305 24.61 -7.60 -31.01
N ASN A 306 24.56 -6.74 -29.99
CA ASN A 306 25.51 -5.63 -29.83
C ASN A 306 26.77 -5.99 -29.02
N ASN A 307 26.86 -7.16 -28.38
CA ASN A 307 28.06 -7.62 -27.67
C ASN A 307 28.11 -9.15 -27.62
N ASP A 308 28.87 -9.74 -28.55
CA ASP A 308 29.46 -11.09 -28.58
C ASP A 308 28.69 -12.30 -27.99
N LYS A 309 28.32 -13.21 -28.92
CA LYS A 309 28.23 -14.68 -28.82
C LYS A 309 28.13 -15.28 -27.40
N GLN A 310 26.91 -15.40 -26.87
CA GLN A 310 26.59 -16.39 -25.83
C GLN A 310 25.44 -17.33 -26.25
N PRO A 311 25.48 -18.62 -25.87
CA PRO A 311 24.44 -19.59 -26.24
C PRO A 311 23.10 -19.29 -25.54
N MET A 312 22.01 -19.37 -26.32
CA MET A 312 20.61 -19.09 -25.96
C MET A 312 20.11 -19.75 -24.66
N THR A 313 20.72 -20.84 -24.21
CA THR A 313 20.31 -21.60 -23.03
C THR A 313 20.57 -20.85 -21.72
N ASN A 314 21.64 -20.04 -21.64
CA ASN A 314 22.00 -19.32 -20.40
C ASN A 314 21.12 -18.07 -20.15
N ILE A 315 20.39 -17.61 -21.17
CA ILE A 315 19.48 -16.47 -21.08
C ILE A 315 18.17 -16.89 -20.40
N ILE A 316 17.73 -18.13 -20.59
CA ILE A 316 16.46 -18.62 -20.02
C ILE A 316 16.57 -18.77 -18.49
N ASP A 317 17.72 -19.22 -18.00
CA ASP A 317 17.96 -19.43 -16.57
C ASP A 317 18.32 -18.15 -15.79
N SER A 318 18.65 -17.07 -16.49
CA SER A 318 18.93 -15.74 -15.90
C SER A 318 17.72 -14.80 -15.92
N LEU A 319 16.57 -15.25 -16.43
CA LEU A 319 15.35 -14.45 -16.47
C LEU A 319 14.77 -14.28 -15.05
N PRO A 320 14.47 -13.04 -14.61
CA PRO A 320 13.91 -12.80 -13.28
C PRO A 320 12.60 -13.58 -13.07
N SER A 321 12.30 -14.01 -11.85
CA SER A 321 11.08 -14.76 -11.49
C SER A 321 9.77 -14.08 -11.93
N SER A 322 9.82 -12.77 -12.20
CA SER A 322 8.76 -11.91 -12.73
C SER A 322 8.52 -12.01 -14.25
N THR A 323 9.36 -12.73 -15.01
CA THR A 323 9.10 -12.93 -16.44
C THR A 323 8.07 -14.04 -16.66
N TRP A 324 7.00 -13.65 -17.36
CA TRP A 324 6.07 -14.55 -18.01
C TRP A 324 6.83 -15.51 -18.94
N THR A 325 6.62 -16.81 -18.76
CA THR A 325 7.05 -17.85 -19.69
C THR A 325 5.83 -18.50 -20.31
N LEU A 326 5.98 -19.08 -21.50
CA LEU A 326 4.88 -19.81 -22.16
C LEU A 326 4.30 -20.88 -21.21
N THR A 327 5.15 -21.59 -20.47
CA THR A 327 4.76 -22.59 -19.46
C THR A 327 3.91 -22.00 -18.33
N LYS A 328 4.27 -20.82 -17.80
CA LYS A 328 3.46 -20.14 -16.78
C LYS A 328 2.09 -19.75 -17.33
N LEU A 329 2.03 -19.23 -18.55
CA LEU A 329 0.76 -18.87 -19.17
C LEU A 329 -0.13 -20.10 -19.44
N ILE A 330 0.44 -21.19 -19.96
CA ILE A 330 -0.29 -22.46 -20.16
C ILE A 330 -0.87 -22.94 -18.82
N ARG A 331 -0.11 -22.86 -17.72
CA ARG A 331 -0.62 -23.21 -16.39
C ARG A 331 -1.79 -22.31 -15.97
N VAL A 332 -1.71 -21.00 -16.20
CA VAL A 332 -2.82 -20.07 -15.93
C VAL A 332 -4.05 -20.46 -16.75
N LEU A 333 -3.90 -20.75 -18.04
CA LEU A 333 -5.00 -21.20 -18.89
C LEU A 333 -5.63 -22.51 -18.38
N ILE A 334 -4.81 -23.49 -17.99
CA ILE A 334 -5.29 -24.75 -17.40
C ILE A 334 -6.08 -24.47 -16.12
N ILE A 335 -5.57 -23.59 -15.26
CA ILE A 335 -6.22 -23.21 -14.00
C ILE A 335 -7.56 -22.52 -14.26
N LEU A 336 -7.62 -21.60 -15.22
CA LEU A 336 -8.84 -20.87 -15.59
C LEU A 336 -9.86 -21.72 -16.36
N SER A 337 -9.43 -22.83 -16.99
CA SER A 337 -10.30 -23.75 -17.73
C SER A 337 -11.03 -24.76 -16.84
N LYS A 338 -10.56 -24.94 -15.61
CA LYS A 338 -11.17 -25.78 -14.58
C LYS A 338 -12.10 -24.94 -13.73
#